data_AF-A0A9P6FKN6-F1
#
_entry.id   AF-A0A9P6FKN6-F1
#
_cell.length_a   1.000
_cell.length_b   1.000
_cell.length_c   1.000
_cell.angle_alpha   90.00
_cell.angle_beta   90.00
_cell.angle_gamma   90.00
#
_symmetry.space_group_name_H-M   'P 1'
#
loop_
_entity.id
_entity.type
_entity.pdbx_description
1 polymer ?
#
loop_
_entity_poly.entity_id
_entity_poly.type
_entity_poly.pdbx_seq_one_letter_code
_entity_poly.pdbx_strand_id
1 'polypeptide(L)'
;MDSKFRTALRNTRPLRVTNPENVMLAFSGGPASRSLIHLFDVFHSLPPEVASNKLQPKLYSEIHLCHIDESCLNETQTHQGDANNTSTSSTMEQAEAIAARYGYRLHGIRIEDVYDPEWSDSGCFQALLAQILPYVDHASCSTATRTDDPEHHHHHRRLSQIEKIQKLRGLLGSFTTLTAKELIVQHFRSSLLAQQAKRVNCSYLALGDSATRVAIQIISLTALGRGFSLPHETAAMSLWIKDVKIIRPLKDCLVKE
;
A
#
# COMPACT_ATOMS: atom_id res chain seq x y z
N MET A 1 -2.93 -13.83 20.44
CA MET A 1 -2.51 -12.90 19.37
C MET A 1 -1.81 -11.67 19.94
N ASP A 2 -2.41 -11.02 20.93
CA ASP A 2 -1.98 -9.76 21.54
C ASP A 2 -0.50 -9.73 21.98
N SER A 3 -0.02 -10.76 22.68
CA SER A 3 1.39 -10.81 23.13
C SER A 3 2.40 -10.84 21.97
N LYS A 4 2.09 -11.57 20.89
CA LYS A 4 2.91 -11.62 19.67
C LYS A 4 2.94 -10.26 18.99
N PHE A 5 1.77 -9.64 18.81
CA PHE A 5 1.64 -8.30 18.24
C PHE A 5 2.43 -7.25 19.04
N ARG A 6 2.31 -7.25 20.38
CA ARG A 6 3.08 -6.34 21.25
C ARG A 6 4.57 -6.51 21.07
N THR A 7 5.02 -7.76 21.04
CA THR A 7 6.44 -8.09 20.88
C THR A 7 6.94 -7.65 19.51
N ALA A 8 6.17 -7.89 18.45
CA ALA A 8 6.49 -7.45 17.10
C ALA A 8 6.60 -5.91 17.04
N LEU A 9 5.64 -5.18 17.60
CA LEU A 9 5.66 -3.71 17.63
C LEU A 9 6.80 -3.14 18.47
N ARG A 10 7.15 -3.81 19.58
CA ARG A 10 8.30 -3.43 20.41
C ARG A 10 9.62 -3.65 19.68
N ASN A 11 9.74 -4.73 18.91
CA ASN A 11 10.97 -5.07 18.19
C ASN A 11 11.18 -4.21 16.94
N THR A 12 10.11 -3.72 16.31
CA THR A 12 10.19 -2.81 15.15
C THR A 12 10.39 -1.34 15.55
N ARG A 13 10.32 -1.01 16.85
CA ARG A 13 10.65 0.33 17.35
C ARG A 13 12.04 0.34 18.00
N PRO A 14 12.96 1.23 17.59
CA PRO A 14 14.16 1.46 18.38
C PRO A 14 13.77 2.00 19.77
N LEU A 15 14.38 1.40 20.81
CA LEU A 15 14.20 1.79 22.21
C LEU A 15 14.45 3.30 22.36
N ARG A 16 13.41 4.05 22.77
CA ARG A 16 13.38 5.50 23.03
C ARG A 16 13.19 6.37 21.77
N VAL A 17 11.94 6.64 21.44
CA VAL A 17 11.58 7.86 20.71
C VAL A 17 10.94 8.80 21.71
N THR A 18 11.56 9.97 21.89
CA THR A 18 11.14 11.04 22.80
C THR A 18 9.90 11.80 22.33
N ASN A 19 9.60 11.72 21.02
CA ASN A 19 8.42 12.34 20.41
C ASN A 19 7.44 11.28 19.89
N PRO A 20 6.14 11.44 20.12
CA PRO A 20 5.13 10.55 19.54
C PRO A 20 5.05 10.80 18.02
N GLU A 21 5.25 9.74 17.24
CA GLU A 21 5.26 9.78 15.76
C GLU A 21 3.88 9.40 15.20
N ASN A 22 3.56 9.84 13.97
CA ASN A 22 2.31 9.48 13.30
C ASN A 22 2.45 8.12 12.60
N VAL A 23 1.37 7.34 12.63
CA VAL A 23 1.31 6.02 11.98
C VAL A 23 0.18 5.97 10.96
N MET A 24 0.47 5.39 9.81
CA MET A 24 -0.52 5.07 8.79
C MET A 24 -0.79 3.57 8.75
N LEU A 25 -2.06 3.18 8.81
CA LEU A 25 -2.52 1.80 8.71
C LEU A 25 -3.06 1.55 7.30
N ALA A 26 -2.55 0.53 6.62
CA ALA A 26 -3.05 0.14 5.31
C ALA A 26 -4.29 -0.77 5.44
N PHE A 27 -5.35 -0.43 4.69
CA PHE A 27 -6.61 -1.17 4.67
C PHE A 27 -6.94 -1.67 3.27
N SER A 28 -7.17 -2.99 3.16
CA SER A 28 -7.52 -3.65 1.90
C SER A 28 -8.90 -4.31 1.90
N GLY A 29 -9.66 -4.23 3.00
CA GLY A 29 -10.93 -4.96 3.17
C GLY A 29 -10.79 -6.38 3.72
N GLY A 30 -9.58 -6.96 3.68
CA GLY A 30 -9.34 -8.32 4.17
C GLY A 30 -9.31 -8.44 5.70
N PRO A 31 -9.49 -9.66 6.25
CA PRO A 31 -9.52 -9.90 7.70
C PRO A 31 -8.24 -9.46 8.41
N ALA A 32 -7.07 -9.69 7.82
CA ALA A 32 -5.80 -9.29 8.42
C ALA A 32 -5.67 -7.77 8.58
N SER A 33 -6.15 -6.99 7.61
CA SER A 33 -6.17 -5.52 7.71
C SER A 33 -7.17 -5.01 8.76
N ARG A 34 -8.29 -5.72 8.95
CA ARG A 34 -9.27 -5.42 10.01
C ARG A 34 -8.73 -5.75 11.40
N SER A 35 -8.09 -6.91 11.54
CA SER A 35 -7.44 -7.32 12.79
C SER A 35 -6.30 -6.37 13.14
N LEU A 36 -5.52 -5.90 12.16
CA LEU A 36 -4.49 -4.88 12.37
C LEU A 36 -5.08 -3.63 13.04
N ILE A 37 -6.14 -3.06 12.45
CA ILE A 37 -6.79 -1.84 12.96
C ILE A 37 -7.34 -2.08 14.37
N HIS A 38 -8.04 -3.21 14.58
CA HIS A 38 -8.59 -3.56 15.89
C HIS A 38 -7.50 -3.70 16.96
N LEU A 39 -6.40 -4.39 16.66
CA LEU A 39 -5.28 -4.54 17.59
C LEU A 39 -4.64 -3.18 17.87
N PHE A 40 -4.39 -2.36 16.85
CA PHE A 40 -3.86 -1.02 17.05
C PHE A 40 -4.74 -0.18 17.97
N ASP A 41 -6.06 -0.28 17.84
CA ASP A 41 -7.01 0.40 18.71
C ASP A 41 -6.95 -0.09 20.15
N VAL A 42 -6.98 -1.41 20.36
CA VAL A 42 -6.82 -2.03 21.68
C VAL A 42 -5.50 -1.59 22.30
N PHE A 43 -4.40 -1.61 21.56
CA PHE A 43 -3.08 -1.20 22.06
C PHE A 43 -2.95 0.30 22.33
N HIS A 44 -3.70 1.13 21.60
CA HIS A 44 -3.73 2.57 21.83
C HIS A 44 -4.63 2.95 23.03
N SER A 45 -5.71 2.19 23.24
CA SER A 45 -6.74 2.44 24.25
C SER A 45 -6.49 1.77 25.60
N LEU A 46 -5.62 0.75 25.67
CA LEU A 46 -5.32 0.05 26.93
C LEU A 46 -4.72 1.02 27.98
N PRO A 47 -5.37 1.18 29.15
CA PRO A 47 -4.78 1.90 30.28
C PRO A 47 -3.48 1.21 30.74
N PRO A 48 -2.56 1.95 31.38
CA PRO A 48 -1.29 1.42 31.89
C PRO A 48 -1.53 0.56 33.14
N GLU A 49 -2.28 -0.52 33.03
CA GLU A 49 -2.46 -1.42 34.15
C GLU A 49 -1.22 -2.31 34.27
N VAL A 50 -0.61 -2.24 35.46
CA VAL A 50 0.51 -3.05 35.95
C VAL A 50 1.93 -2.56 35.58
N ALA A 51 2.27 -1.30 35.88
CA ALA A 51 3.64 -0.94 36.27
C ALA A 51 3.66 0.32 37.15
N SER A 52 4.21 0.16 38.35
CA SER A 52 4.63 1.23 39.23
C SER A 52 5.36 2.38 38.49
N ASN A 53 4.87 3.61 38.69
CA ASN A 53 5.58 4.88 38.53
C ASN A 53 6.23 5.27 37.18
N LYS A 54 5.86 4.69 36.04
CA LYS A 54 6.21 5.29 34.73
C LYS A 54 5.03 5.22 33.77
N LEU A 55 4.41 6.37 33.48
CA LEU A 55 3.48 6.53 32.36
C LEU A 55 4.13 5.90 31.12
N GLN A 56 3.52 4.86 30.56
CA GLN A 56 3.92 4.43 29.23
C GLN A 56 3.52 5.54 28.26
N PRO A 57 4.46 6.14 27.51
CA PRO A 57 4.14 7.23 26.61
C PRO A 57 3.20 6.73 25.52
N LYS A 58 2.18 7.53 25.15
CA LYS A 58 1.34 7.27 23.97
C LYS A 58 2.25 6.85 22.81
N LEU A 59 2.03 5.65 22.26
CA LEU A 59 2.95 5.06 21.28
C LEU A 59 2.99 5.89 19.98
N TYR A 60 1.84 6.40 19.57
CA TYR A 60 1.64 7.18 18.36
C TYR A 60 0.78 8.42 18.65
N SER A 61 1.05 9.52 17.96
CA SER A 61 0.30 10.78 18.10
C SER A 61 -1.06 10.68 17.42
N GLU A 62 -1.03 10.45 16.11
CA GLU A 62 -2.22 10.34 15.26
C GLU A 62 -2.15 9.02 14.47
N ILE A 63 -3.30 8.38 14.33
CA ILE A 63 -3.49 7.17 13.53
C ILE A 63 -4.29 7.55 12.29
N HIS A 64 -3.69 7.29 11.13
CA HIS A 64 -4.30 7.51 9.82
C HIS A 64 -4.64 6.17 9.18
N LEU A 65 -5.83 6.07 8.60
CA LEU A 65 -6.24 4.90 7.84
C LEU A 65 -6.10 5.21 6.35
N CYS A 66 -5.46 4.34 5.57
CA CYS A 66 -5.31 4.53 4.13
C CYS A 66 -5.93 3.34 3.39
N HIS A 67 -6.85 3.63 2.47
CA HIS A 67 -7.42 2.65 1.55
C HIS A 67 -7.06 3.04 0.11
N ILE A 68 -6.68 2.05 -0.69
CA ILE A 68 -6.49 2.22 -2.13
C ILE A 68 -7.64 1.52 -2.84
N ASP A 69 -8.41 2.29 -3.59
CA ASP A 69 -9.47 1.79 -4.44
C ASP A 69 -8.90 1.30 -5.77
N GLU A 70 -9.19 0.04 -6.08
CA GLU A 70 -8.77 -0.67 -7.29
C GLU A 70 -9.97 -1.06 -8.15
N SER A 71 -11.17 -0.56 -7.83
CA SER A 71 -12.42 -0.85 -8.54
C SER A 71 -12.32 -0.64 -10.05
N CYS A 72 -11.54 0.34 -10.50
CA CYS A 72 -11.33 0.64 -11.92
C CYS A 72 -10.68 -0.51 -12.72
N LEU A 73 -10.05 -1.49 -12.06
CA LEU A 73 -9.39 -2.63 -12.71
C LEU A 73 -10.34 -3.82 -12.93
N ASN A 74 -11.42 -3.90 -12.14
CA ASN A 74 -12.31 -5.07 -12.09
C ASN A 74 -13.32 -5.13 -13.26
N GLU A 75 -13.54 -4.02 -13.97
CA GLU A 75 -14.50 -3.94 -15.09
C GLU A 75 -14.08 -4.74 -16.34
N THR A 76 -12.85 -5.26 -16.38
CA THR A 76 -12.28 -5.90 -17.58
C THR A 76 -12.69 -7.37 -17.77
N GLN A 77 -13.59 -7.92 -16.96
CA GLN A 77 -14.03 -9.33 -17.04
C GLN A 77 -15.54 -9.54 -17.20
N THR A 78 -16.33 -8.53 -17.58
CA THR A 78 -17.71 -8.80 -18.03
C THR A 78 -17.71 -9.25 -19.49
N HIS A 79 -17.26 -10.48 -19.74
CA HIS A 79 -17.86 -11.25 -20.83
C HIS A 79 -19.33 -11.49 -20.43
N GLN A 80 -20.24 -11.17 -21.35
CA GLN A 80 -21.69 -11.30 -21.21
C GLN A 80 -22.11 -12.63 -20.57
N GLY A 81 -22.71 -12.56 -19.38
CA GLY A 81 -23.36 -13.70 -18.73
C GLY A 81 -23.07 -13.77 -17.24
N ASP A 82 -23.80 -12.96 -16.46
CA ASP A 82 -24.24 -13.22 -15.07
C ASP A 82 -24.40 -11.90 -14.29
N ALA A 83 -25.45 -11.17 -14.66
CA ALA A 83 -25.90 -9.97 -13.96
C ALA A 83 -26.77 -10.32 -12.74
N ASN A 84 -26.29 -11.19 -11.83
CA ASN A 84 -27.01 -11.53 -10.61
C ASN A 84 -26.07 -11.66 -9.40
N ASN A 85 -26.36 -10.84 -8.37
CA ASN A 85 -25.75 -10.79 -7.02
C ASN A 85 -24.32 -10.21 -6.98
N THR A 86 -24.04 -9.07 -6.35
CA THR A 86 -24.34 -8.77 -4.95
C THR A 86 -24.18 -7.27 -4.74
N SER A 87 -25.07 -6.66 -3.97
CA SER A 87 -24.89 -5.35 -3.33
C SER A 87 -23.74 -5.43 -2.31
N THR A 88 -22.52 -5.64 -2.80
CA THR A 88 -21.31 -5.62 -1.98
C THR A 88 -21.01 -4.15 -1.78
N SER A 89 -21.24 -3.64 -0.57
CA SER A 89 -20.77 -2.31 -0.17
C SER A 89 -19.34 -2.13 -0.64
N SER A 90 -19.06 -1.03 -1.33
CA SER A 90 -17.74 -0.79 -1.90
C SER A 90 -16.68 -0.94 -0.80
N THR A 91 -15.49 -1.45 -1.12
CA THR A 91 -14.42 -1.58 -0.12
C THR A 91 -14.08 -0.23 0.52
N MET A 92 -14.35 0.86 -0.21
CA MET A 92 -14.29 2.23 0.30
C MET A 92 -15.32 2.49 1.41
N GLU A 93 -16.61 2.16 1.22
CA GLU A 93 -17.63 2.29 2.27
C GLU A 93 -17.25 1.49 3.52
N GLN A 94 -16.67 0.30 3.35
CA GLN A 94 -16.18 -0.50 4.48
C GLN A 94 -15.03 0.20 5.21
N ALA A 95 -14.12 0.84 4.48
CA ALA A 95 -13.02 1.63 5.05
C ALA A 95 -13.55 2.83 5.84
N GLU A 96 -14.55 3.54 5.30
CA GLU A 96 -15.24 4.66 5.95
C GLU A 96 -15.94 4.24 7.23
N ALA A 97 -16.71 3.15 7.20
CA ALA A 97 -17.41 2.63 8.38
C ALA A 97 -16.42 2.22 9.48
N ILE A 98 -15.29 1.60 9.12
CA ILE A 98 -14.25 1.20 10.08
C ILE A 98 -13.53 2.44 10.63
N ALA A 99 -13.18 3.40 9.79
CA ALA A 99 -12.57 4.66 10.23
C ALA A 99 -13.47 5.42 11.21
N ALA A 100 -14.77 5.52 10.90
CA ALA A 100 -15.76 6.16 11.76
C ALA A 100 -15.92 5.42 13.10
N ARG A 101 -15.88 4.08 13.09
CA ARG A 101 -16.00 3.27 14.31
C ARG A 101 -14.84 3.47 15.29
N TYR A 102 -13.61 3.62 14.78
CA TYR A 102 -12.42 3.79 15.61
C TYR A 102 -11.99 5.27 15.78
N GLY A 103 -12.64 6.19 15.09
CA GLY A 103 -12.30 7.63 15.12
C GLY A 103 -10.99 7.97 14.40
N TYR A 104 -10.59 7.18 13.40
CA TYR A 104 -9.35 7.40 12.63
C TYR A 104 -9.58 8.29 11.41
N ARG A 105 -8.56 9.05 11.00
CA ARG A 105 -8.62 9.87 9.79
C ARG A 105 -8.42 8.99 8.55
N LEU A 106 -9.47 8.83 7.74
CA LEU A 106 -9.41 8.08 6.50
C LEU A 106 -8.80 8.90 5.36
N HIS A 107 -7.93 8.25 4.58
CA HIS A 107 -7.40 8.69 3.30
C HIS A 107 -7.78 7.65 2.25
N GLY A 108 -8.76 7.98 1.41
CA GLY A 108 -9.11 7.18 0.23
C GLY A 108 -8.33 7.66 -0.98
N ILE A 109 -7.53 6.79 -1.59
CA ILE A 109 -6.77 7.06 -2.81
C ILE A 109 -7.25 6.11 -3.89
N ARG A 110 -7.34 6.55 -5.14
CA ARG A 110 -7.62 5.64 -6.25
C ARG A 110 -6.34 5.22 -6.93
N ILE A 111 -6.27 3.99 -7.41
CA ILE A 111 -5.03 3.47 -8.02
C ILE A 111 -4.63 4.27 -9.28
N GLU A 112 -5.60 4.82 -10.03
CA GLU A 112 -5.32 5.67 -11.19
C GLU A 112 -4.70 7.03 -10.85
N ASP A 113 -4.77 7.46 -9.59
CA ASP A 113 -4.14 8.71 -9.15
C ASP A 113 -2.60 8.62 -9.15
N VAL A 114 -2.02 7.44 -9.43
CA VAL A 114 -0.59 7.28 -9.71
C VAL A 114 -0.07 8.20 -10.84
N TYR A 115 -0.94 8.62 -11.74
CA TYR A 115 -0.63 9.55 -12.83
C TYR A 115 -0.72 11.03 -12.45
N ASP A 116 -1.17 11.38 -11.24
CA ASP A 116 -1.18 12.78 -10.80
C ASP A 116 0.26 13.28 -10.54
N PRO A 117 0.54 14.56 -10.86
CA PRO A 117 1.87 15.16 -10.71
C PRO A 117 2.43 14.98 -9.30
N GLU A 118 1.54 15.05 -8.32
CA GLU A 118 1.85 14.92 -6.91
C GLU A 118 2.55 13.58 -6.58
N TRP A 119 2.29 12.52 -7.33
CA TRP A 119 2.88 11.18 -7.15
C TRP A 119 4.02 10.92 -8.12
N SER A 120 4.00 11.53 -9.32
CA SER A 120 5.07 11.38 -10.31
C SER A 120 6.36 12.12 -9.95
N ASP A 121 6.29 13.22 -9.19
CA ASP A 121 7.44 14.07 -8.84
C ASP A 121 8.52 13.35 -8.03
N SER A 122 8.14 12.29 -7.32
CA SER A 122 9.09 11.48 -6.56
C SER A 122 9.99 10.58 -7.42
N GLY A 123 9.78 10.54 -8.74
CA GLY A 123 10.57 9.77 -9.70
C GLY A 123 10.42 8.24 -9.57
N CYS A 124 9.77 7.73 -8.51
CA CYS A 124 9.58 6.30 -8.29
C CYS A 124 8.71 5.68 -9.39
N PHE A 125 7.69 6.40 -9.84
CA PHE A 125 6.81 6.00 -10.92
C PHE A 125 7.55 5.91 -12.26
N GLN A 126 8.39 6.90 -12.56
CA GLN A 126 9.14 6.95 -13.81
C GLN A 126 10.29 5.93 -13.85
N ALA A 127 10.99 5.74 -12.73
CA ALA A 127 12.02 4.71 -12.58
C ALA A 127 11.43 3.31 -12.72
N LEU A 128 10.22 3.09 -12.20
CA LEU A 128 9.50 1.84 -12.36
C LEU A 128 9.09 1.60 -13.82
N LEU A 129 8.48 2.59 -14.47
CA LEU A 129 8.15 2.47 -15.90
C LEU A 129 9.39 2.17 -16.74
N ALA A 130 10.52 2.84 -16.47
CA ALA A 130 11.78 2.58 -17.16
C ALA A 130 12.31 1.14 -16.99
N GLN A 131 12.14 0.55 -15.80
CA GLN A 131 12.52 -0.85 -15.54
C GLN A 131 11.58 -1.87 -16.20
N ILE A 132 10.34 -1.47 -16.46
CA ILE A 132 9.29 -2.35 -16.98
C ILE A 132 9.17 -2.27 -18.51
N LEU A 133 9.47 -1.12 -19.12
CA LEU A 133 9.44 -0.89 -20.57
C LEU A 133 10.14 -2.00 -21.42
N PRO A 134 11.23 -2.66 -20.99
CA PRO A 134 11.83 -3.77 -21.74
C PRO A 134 10.98 -5.04 -21.82
N TYR A 135 9.98 -5.19 -20.94
CA TYR A 135 9.07 -6.33 -20.86
C TYR A 135 7.70 -6.05 -21.51
N VAL A 136 7.51 -4.83 -22.02
CA VAL A 136 6.29 -4.42 -22.70
C VAL A 136 6.41 -4.79 -24.19
N ASP A 137 5.40 -5.47 -24.72
CA ASP A 137 5.38 -5.85 -26.13
C ASP A 137 5.26 -4.58 -27.00
N HIS A 138 6.32 -4.23 -27.73
CA HIS A 138 6.41 -2.97 -28.49
C HIS A 138 5.42 -2.89 -29.67
N ALA A 139 4.66 -3.94 -29.94
CA ALA A 139 3.70 -4.01 -31.05
C ALA A 139 2.44 -3.13 -30.85
N SER A 140 2.12 -2.71 -29.63
CA SER A 140 0.92 -1.91 -29.33
C SER A 140 1.21 -0.47 -28.91
N CYS A 141 2.49 -0.07 -28.89
CA CYS A 141 2.90 1.27 -28.50
C CYS A 141 3.33 2.04 -29.74
N SER A 142 2.40 2.81 -30.32
CA SER A 142 2.73 4.01 -31.09
C SER A 142 3.43 5.00 -30.15
N THR A 143 4.68 4.70 -29.84
CA THR A 143 5.64 5.66 -29.34
C THR A 143 5.84 6.66 -30.47
N ALA A 144 5.28 7.84 -30.31
CA ALA A 144 5.79 9.02 -31.00
C ALA A 144 7.29 9.07 -30.70
N THR A 145 8.10 8.76 -31.71
CA THR A 145 9.54 9.00 -31.74
C THR A 145 9.73 10.50 -31.51
N ARG A 146 10.11 10.87 -30.28
CA ARG A 146 10.50 12.23 -29.95
C ARG A 146 11.97 12.37 -30.34
N THR A 147 12.19 13.10 -31.43
CA THR A 147 13.43 13.80 -31.70
C THR A 147 13.74 14.73 -30.53
N ASP A 148 14.99 14.71 -30.09
CA ASP A 148 15.53 15.59 -29.06
C ASP A 148 15.39 17.07 -29.47
N ASP A 149 14.59 17.83 -28.72
CA ASP A 149 14.64 19.30 -28.71
C ASP A 149 14.70 19.77 -27.25
N PRO A 150 15.71 20.58 -26.86
CA PRO A 150 16.05 20.78 -25.45
C PRO A 150 15.49 22.09 -24.89
N GLU A 151 14.18 22.36 -24.97
CA GLU A 151 13.65 23.60 -24.37
C GLU A 151 12.12 23.64 -24.20
N HIS A 152 11.54 22.80 -23.32
CA HIS A 152 10.12 22.97 -22.96
C HIS A 152 9.83 22.73 -21.47
N HIS A 153 9.50 23.83 -20.79
CA HIS A 153 8.83 23.85 -19.49
C HIS A 153 7.57 22.97 -19.51
N HIS A 154 7.62 21.82 -18.84
CA HIS A 154 6.48 20.90 -18.71
C HIS A 154 5.37 21.52 -17.85
N HIS A 155 4.39 22.16 -18.50
CA HIS A 155 3.06 22.33 -17.92
C HIS A 155 2.47 20.94 -17.66
N HIS A 156 2.49 20.50 -16.40
CA HIS A 156 1.85 19.25 -15.97
C HIS A 156 0.33 19.41 -16.09
N ARG A 157 -0.21 19.10 -17.27
CA ARG A 157 -1.66 19.00 -17.49
C ARG A 157 -2.22 17.90 -16.58
N ARG A 158 -3.06 18.27 -15.62
CA ARG A 158 -3.79 17.31 -14.79
C ARG A 158 -4.76 16.54 -15.69
N LEU A 159 -4.57 15.22 -15.76
CA LEU A 159 -5.41 14.34 -16.57
C LEU A 159 -6.79 14.17 -15.90
N SER A 160 -7.84 14.08 -16.71
CA SER A 160 -9.16 13.70 -16.20
C SER A 160 -9.14 12.26 -15.69
N GLN A 161 -10.05 11.92 -14.77
CA GLN A 161 -10.11 10.58 -14.20
C GLN A 161 -10.25 9.48 -15.27
N ILE A 162 -11.08 9.72 -16.29
CA ILE A 162 -11.30 8.79 -17.40
C ILE A 162 -10.00 8.56 -18.18
N GLU A 163 -9.24 9.62 -18.48
CA GLU A 163 -7.95 9.50 -19.16
C GLU A 163 -6.92 8.72 -18.32
N LYS A 164 -6.90 8.91 -17.00
CA LYS A 164 -6.01 8.15 -16.09
C LYS A 164 -6.36 6.66 -16.09
N ILE A 165 -7.65 6.33 -16.00
CA ILE A 165 -8.14 4.94 -16.05
C ILE A 165 -7.78 4.30 -17.39
N GLN A 166 -8.00 5.01 -18.51
CA GLN A 166 -7.63 4.51 -19.85
C GLN A 166 -6.12 4.26 -19.98
N LYS A 167 -5.28 5.17 -19.46
CA LYS A 167 -3.82 4.97 -19.44
C LYS A 167 -3.41 3.78 -18.58
N LEU A 168 -4.00 3.62 -17.39
CA LEU A 168 -3.75 2.47 -16.54
C LEU A 168 -4.14 1.15 -17.22
N ARG A 169 -5.31 1.11 -17.85
CA ARG A 169 -5.79 -0.05 -18.59
C ARG A 169 -4.93 -0.35 -19.82
N GLY A 170 -4.53 0.67 -20.57
CA GLY A 170 -3.62 0.54 -21.71
C GLY A 170 -2.26 -0.03 -21.28
N LEU A 171 -1.70 0.49 -20.19
CA LEU A 171 -0.47 -0.02 -19.60
C LEU A 171 -0.62 -1.48 -19.18
N LEU A 172 -1.68 -1.84 -18.45
CA LEU A 172 -1.93 -3.22 -18.03
C LEU A 172 -2.23 -4.15 -19.21
N GLY A 173 -2.86 -3.65 -20.28
CA GLY A 173 -3.10 -4.38 -21.52
C GLY A 173 -1.82 -4.71 -22.29
N SER A 174 -0.76 -3.92 -22.09
CA SER A 174 0.54 -4.12 -22.74
C SER A 174 1.34 -5.30 -22.16
N PHE A 175 0.96 -5.82 -20.99
CA PHE A 175 1.57 -7.02 -20.41
C PHE A 175 0.84 -8.28 -20.87
N THR A 176 1.63 -9.27 -21.29
CA THR A 176 1.12 -10.54 -21.80
C THR A 176 0.72 -11.51 -20.69
N THR A 177 1.42 -11.50 -19.56
CA THR A 177 1.19 -12.45 -18.45
C THR A 177 0.36 -11.83 -17.33
N LEU A 178 -0.52 -12.63 -16.72
CA LEU A 178 -1.30 -12.22 -15.55
C LEU A 178 -0.39 -11.84 -14.38
N THR A 179 0.67 -12.62 -14.16
CA THR A 179 1.65 -12.37 -13.10
C THR A 179 2.32 -11.01 -13.24
N ALA A 180 2.68 -10.58 -14.45
CA ALA A 180 3.24 -9.23 -14.65
C ALA A 180 2.23 -8.14 -14.30
N LYS A 181 0.95 -8.30 -14.67
CA LYS A 181 -0.12 -7.35 -14.32
C LYS A 181 -0.30 -7.23 -12.81
N GLU A 182 -0.38 -8.37 -12.11
CA GLU A 182 -0.52 -8.43 -10.65
C GLU A 182 0.66 -7.77 -9.92
N LEU A 183 1.89 -8.04 -10.38
CA LEU A 183 3.10 -7.46 -9.80
C LEU A 183 3.11 -5.92 -9.93
N ILE A 184 2.68 -5.40 -11.08
CA ILE A 184 2.64 -3.96 -11.33
C ILE A 184 1.57 -3.29 -10.48
N VAL A 185 0.38 -3.86 -10.41
CA VAL A 185 -0.69 -3.36 -9.53
C VAL A 185 -0.24 -3.38 -8.07
N GLN A 186 0.41 -4.46 -7.62
CA GLN A 186 0.98 -4.55 -6.27
C GLN A 186 2.05 -3.48 -6.02
N HIS A 187 2.88 -3.19 -7.02
CA HIS A 187 3.89 -2.15 -6.90
C HIS A 187 3.25 -0.75 -6.83
N PHE A 188 2.27 -0.45 -7.68
CA PHE A 188 1.54 0.83 -7.62
C PHE A 188 0.86 1.03 -6.27
N ARG A 189 0.19 0.00 -5.74
CA ARG A 189 -0.38 0.03 -4.39
C ARG A 189 0.67 0.38 -3.34
N SER A 190 1.80 -0.32 -3.37
CA SER A 190 2.89 -0.11 -2.39
C SER A 190 3.49 1.29 -2.48
N SER A 191 3.68 1.80 -3.70
CA SER A 191 4.18 3.16 -3.94
C SER A 191 3.21 4.22 -3.43
N LEU A 192 1.93 4.12 -3.81
CA LEU A 192 0.89 5.07 -3.38
C LEU A 192 0.74 5.09 -1.87
N LEU A 193 0.73 3.93 -1.19
CA LEU A 193 0.69 3.86 0.27
C LEU A 193 1.89 4.60 0.89
N ALA A 194 3.09 4.33 0.39
CA ALA A 194 4.29 4.91 0.97
C ALA A 194 4.38 6.43 0.75
N GLN A 195 4.01 6.89 -0.44
CA GLN A 195 3.97 8.30 -0.76
C GLN A 195 2.88 9.02 0.05
N GLN A 196 1.74 8.37 0.32
CA GLN A 196 0.70 8.98 1.15
C GLN A 196 1.17 9.09 2.60
N ALA A 197 1.81 8.04 3.13
CA ALA A 197 2.42 8.11 4.46
C ALA A 197 3.37 9.29 4.55
N LYS A 198 4.19 9.53 3.52
CA LYS A 198 5.11 10.66 3.47
C LYS A 198 4.38 12.01 3.49
N ARG A 199 3.31 12.17 2.70
CA ARG A 199 2.54 13.44 2.65
C ARG A 199 1.86 13.78 3.95
N VAL A 200 1.36 12.75 4.65
CA VAL A 200 0.69 12.91 5.95
C VAL A 200 1.72 13.00 7.09
N ASN A 201 3.03 13.02 6.77
CA ASN A 201 4.13 13.03 7.73
C ASN A 201 4.07 11.86 8.72
N CYS A 202 3.70 10.68 8.23
CA CYS A 202 3.70 9.43 8.99
C CYS A 202 5.09 8.80 8.94
N SER A 203 5.71 8.63 10.12
CA SER A 203 7.00 7.97 10.25
C SER A 203 6.90 6.45 10.06
N TYR A 204 5.69 5.89 10.28
CA TYR A 204 5.41 4.47 10.17
C TYR A 204 4.26 4.17 9.21
N LEU A 205 4.43 3.14 8.38
CA LEU A 205 3.39 2.52 7.58
C LEU A 205 3.21 1.08 8.04
N ALA A 206 2.08 0.76 8.68
CA ALA A 206 1.76 -0.59 9.13
C ALA A 206 0.94 -1.35 8.09
N LEU A 207 1.45 -2.53 7.72
CA LEU A 207 0.78 -3.45 6.80
C LEU A 207 0.19 -4.64 7.56
N GLY A 208 -0.96 -5.12 7.09
CA GLY A 208 -1.67 -6.28 7.63
C GLY A 208 -1.12 -7.62 7.11
N ASP A 209 0.19 -7.72 6.88
CA ASP A 209 0.81 -8.92 6.32
C ASP A 209 0.96 -9.99 7.41
N SER A 210 0.17 -11.07 7.29
CA SER A 210 0.25 -12.24 8.16
C SER A 210 1.45 -13.13 7.82
N ALA A 211 1.85 -14.02 8.73
CA ALA A 211 2.90 -15.02 8.48
C ALA A 211 2.65 -15.82 7.20
N THR A 212 1.39 -16.23 6.97
CA THR A 212 0.99 -16.95 5.76
C THR A 212 1.12 -16.09 4.51
N ARG A 213 0.69 -14.82 4.57
CA ARG A 213 0.81 -13.90 3.42
C ARG A 213 2.26 -13.62 3.07
N VAL A 214 3.10 -13.41 4.09
CA VAL A 214 4.55 -13.25 3.92
C VAL A 214 5.17 -14.51 3.31
N ALA A 215 4.80 -15.71 3.76
CA ALA A 215 5.29 -16.95 3.17
C ALA A 215 4.91 -17.11 1.69
N ILE A 216 3.66 -16.79 1.33
CA ILE A 216 3.21 -16.78 -0.07
C ILE A 216 4.04 -15.80 -0.90
N GLN A 217 4.28 -14.59 -0.37
CA GLN A 217 5.10 -13.58 -1.04
C GLN A 217 6.55 -14.04 -1.22
N ILE A 218 7.15 -14.70 -0.22
CA ILE A 218 8.50 -15.27 -0.32
C ILE A 218 8.56 -16.29 -1.44
N ILE A 219 7.63 -17.24 -1.48
CA ILE A 219 7.60 -18.29 -2.51
C ILE A 219 7.44 -17.66 -3.90
N SER A 220 6.51 -16.71 -4.05
CA SER A 220 6.26 -16.02 -5.32
C SER A 220 7.50 -15.25 -5.82
N LEU A 221 8.10 -14.42 -4.98
CA LEU A 221 9.30 -13.65 -5.34
C LEU A 221 10.50 -14.57 -5.63
N THR A 222 10.64 -15.67 -4.90
CA THR A 222 11.69 -16.66 -5.15
C THR A 222 11.49 -17.34 -6.51
N ALA A 223 10.26 -17.76 -6.82
CA ALA A 223 9.93 -18.37 -8.11
C ALA A 223 10.14 -17.41 -9.29
N LEU A 224 9.97 -16.10 -9.07
CA LEU A 224 10.22 -15.04 -10.04
C LEU A 224 11.70 -14.64 -10.13
N GLY A 225 12.61 -15.28 -9.38
CA GLY A 225 14.03 -14.93 -9.37
C GLY A 225 14.37 -13.63 -8.63
N ARG A 226 13.42 -13.07 -7.85
CA ARG A 226 13.57 -11.81 -7.11
C ARG A 226 14.07 -12.02 -5.67
N GLY A 227 14.99 -12.97 -5.49
CA GLY A 227 15.56 -13.29 -4.17
C GLY A 227 16.24 -12.08 -3.50
N PHE A 228 16.79 -11.17 -4.29
CA PHE A 228 17.43 -9.95 -3.79
C PHE A 228 16.45 -8.95 -3.14
N SER A 229 15.17 -8.89 -3.58
CA SER A 229 14.18 -7.99 -2.98
C SER A 229 13.50 -8.58 -1.74
N LEU A 230 13.62 -9.90 -1.51
CA LEU A 230 12.99 -10.59 -0.38
C LEU A 230 13.22 -9.92 0.97
N PRO A 231 14.45 -9.54 1.37
CA PRO A 231 14.66 -8.93 2.68
C PRO A 231 13.89 -7.61 2.82
N HIS A 232 13.81 -6.82 1.76
CA HIS A 232 13.13 -5.53 1.75
C HIS A 232 11.61 -5.67 1.78
N GLU A 233 11.08 -6.68 1.09
CA GLU A 233 9.64 -6.91 0.96
C GLU A 233 9.04 -7.68 2.13
N THR A 234 9.84 -8.46 2.87
CA THR A 234 9.32 -9.39 3.88
C THR A 234 9.83 -9.10 5.28
N ALA A 235 10.77 -8.18 5.47
CA ALA A 235 11.25 -7.80 6.79
C ALA A 235 10.12 -7.30 7.71
N ALA A 236 10.27 -7.57 9.00
CA ALA A 236 9.35 -7.08 10.03
C ALA A 236 9.32 -5.55 10.08
N MET A 237 10.48 -4.92 9.81
CA MET A 237 10.62 -3.50 9.52
C MET A 237 11.47 -3.32 8.26
N SER A 238 11.01 -2.53 7.30
CA SER A 238 11.74 -2.17 6.09
C SER A 238 11.94 -0.66 6.03
N LEU A 239 13.17 -0.25 5.70
CA LEU A 239 13.61 1.15 5.56
C LEU A 239 13.89 1.51 4.10
N TRP A 240 13.42 0.70 3.16
CA TRP A 240 13.68 0.87 1.73
C TRP A 240 13.19 2.23 1.20
N ILE A 241 12.12 2.76 1.79
CA ILE A 241 11.54 4.05 1.39
C ILE A 241 12.08 5.12 2.34
N LYS A 242 12.74 6.11 1.74
CA LYS A 242 13.28 7.25 2.50
C LYS A 242 12.13 7.95 3.24
N ASP A 243 12.36 8.21 4.53
CA ASP A 243 11.47 8.93 5.45
C ASP A 243 10.26 8.15 6.00
N VAL A 244 9.97 6.93 5.53
CA VAL A 244 8.85 6.10 6.03
C VAL A 244 9.30 4.68 6.37
N LYS A 245 9.08 4.24 7.61
CA LYS A 245 9.39 2.88 8.07
C LYS A 245 8.18 1.97 7.86
N ILE A 246 8.32 0.94 7.03
CA ILE A 246 7.25 -0.04 6.81
C ILE A 246 7.35 -1.12 7.89
N ILE A 247 6.27 -1.36 8.63
CA ILE A 247 6.20 -2.38 9.68
C ILE A 247 5.14 -3.44 9.37
N ARG A 248 5.39 -4.68 9.79
CA ARG A 248 4.47 -5.82 9.62
C ARG A 248 4.16 -6.49 10.96
N PRO A 249 3.27 -5.91 11.77
CA PRO A 249 3.03 -6.39 13.14
C PRO A 249 2.39 -7.78 13.21
N LEU A 250 1.73 -8.22 12.13
CA LEU A 250 1.09 -9.53 12.02
C LEU A 250 1.98 -10.61 11.41
N LYS A 251 3.26 -10.30 11.13
CA LYS A 251 4.17 -11.23 10.46
C LYS A 251 4.36 -12.57 11.18
N ASP A 252 4.15 -12.61 12.50
CA ASP A 252 4.27 -13.83 13.32
C ASP A 252 2.90 -14.45 13.68
N CYS A 253 1.82 -13.96 13.06
CA CYS A 253 0.45 -14.44 13.22
C CYS A 253 0.00 -15.23 11.98
N LEU A 254 -0.54 -16.43 12.18
CA LEU A 254 -1.13 -17.23 11.11
C LEU A 254 -2.53 -16.71 10.77
N VAL A 255 -3.00 -16.97 9.54
CA VAL A 255 -4.35 -16.54 9.10
C VAL A 255 -5.48 -17.18 9.91
N LYS A 256 -5.24 -18.34 10.53
CA LYS A 256 -6.21 -19.05 11.38
C LYS A 256 -6.30 -18.49 12.79
N GLU A 257 -5.29 -17.74 13.24
CA GLU A 257 -5.28 -17.07 14.53
C GLU A 257 -6.09 -15.77 14.46
#